data_AF-A0A519WIQ2-F1
#
_entry.id   AF-A0A519WIQ2-F1
#
_cell.length_a   1.000
_cell.length_b   1.000
_cell.length_c   1.000
_cell.angle_alpha   90.00
_cell.angle_beta   90.00
_cell.angle_gamma   90.00
#
_symmetry.space_group_name_H-M   'P 1'
#
loop_
_entity.id
_entity.type
_entity.pdbx_description
1 polymer ?
#
loop_
_entity_poly.entity_id
_entity_poly.type
_entity_poly.pdbx_seq_one_letter_code
_entity_poly.pdbx_strand_id
1 'polypeptide(L)' 'MSKRILVTASLFGATAVILGAFGAHGLKNLIDQNALAIWTKGVEYQFYHTFALLFLYLFAVKRADK' A
#
# COMPACT_ATOMS: atom_id res chain seq x y z
N MET A 1 -10.92 -15.38 -8.48
CA MET A 1 -9.58 -15.00 -7.97
C MET A 1 -9.28 -13.51 -8.17
N SER A 2 -9.45 -12.96 -9.38
CA SER A 2 -9.20 -11.54 -9.69
C SER A 2 -9.87 -10.53 -8.75
N LYS A 3 -11.17 -10.71 -8.41
CA LYS A 3 -11.87 -9.83 -7.45
C LYS A 3 -11.20 -9.77 -6.07
N ARG A 4 -10.62 -10.88 -5.60
CA ARG A 4 -9.89 -10.91 -4.32
C ARG A 4 -8.62 -10.06 -4.41
N ILE A 5 -7.88 -10.16 -5.50
CA ILE A 5 -6.67 -9.35 -5.76
C ILE A 5 -7.03 -7.85 -5.77
N LEU A 6 -8.12 -7.48 -6.43
CA LEU A 6 -8.57 -6.08 -6.47
C LEU A 6 -8.93 -5.56 -5.07
N VAL A 7 -9.71 -6.33 -4.29
CA VAL A 7 -10.05 -5.96 -2.91
C VAL A 7 -8.80 -5.83 -2.05
N THR A 8 -7.85 -6.76 -2.14
CA THR A 8 -6.58 -6.67 -1.40
C THR A 8 -5.77 -5.44 -1.80
N ALA A 9 -5.70 -5.11 -3.11
CA ALA A 9 -5.04 -3.90 -3.57
C ALA A 9 -5.69 -2.63 -2.99
N SER A 10 -7.02 -2.55 -2.99
CA SER A 10 -7.76 -1.43 -2.42
C SER A 10 -7.51 -1.28 -0.91
N LEU A 11 -7.48 -2.39 -0.17
CA LEU A 11 -7.19 -2.37 1.27
C LEU A 11 -5.75 -1.91 1.54
N PHE A 12 -4.78 -2.39 0.77
CA PHE A 12 -3.38 -1.96 0.88
C PHE A 12 -3.22 -0.47 0.60
N GLY A 13 -3.87 0.05 -0.45
CA GLY A 13 -3.83 1.48 -0.77
C GLY A 13 -4.46 2.33 0.33
N ALA A 14 -5.63 1.96 0.82
CA ALA A 14 -6.33 2.69 1.88
C ALA A 14 -5.50 2.73 3.17
N THR A 15 -4.96 1.58 3.59
CA THR A 15 -4.13 1.47 4.79
C THR A 15 -2.81 2.22 4.65
N ALA A 16 -2.15 2.18 3.48
CA ALA A 16 -0.94 2.96 3.23
C ALA A 16 -1.20 4.48 3.36
N VAL A 17 -2.33 4.99 2.84
CA VAL A 17 -2.70 6.40 2.99
C VAL A 17 -2.94 6.77 4.45
N ILE A 18 -3.70 5.95 5.19
CA ILE A 18 -3.99 6.18 6.61
C ILE A 18 -2.69 6.20 7.42
N LEU A 19 -1.83 5.19 7.25
CA LEU A 19 -0.56 5.08 7.98
C LEU A 19 0.45 6.17 7.57
N GLY A 20 0.46 6.57 6.30
CA GLY A 20 1.28 7.68 5.82
C GLY A 20 0.86 9.02 6.43
N ALA A 21 -0.45 9.30 6.44
CA ALA A 21 -1.00 10.50 7.07
C ALA A 21 -0.72 10.51 8.58
N PHE A 22 -0.91 9.37 9.26
CA PHE A 22 -0.58 9.21 10.67
C PHE A 22 0.91 9.45 10.94
N GLY A 23 1.81 8.92 10.10
CA GLY A 23 3.25 9.16 10.21
C GLY A 23 3.60 10.65 10.09
N ALA A 24 3.07 11.33 9.07
CA ALA A 24 3.39 12.72 8.76
C ALA A 24 2.83 13.72 9.78
N HIS A 25 1.64 13.46 10.34
CA HIS A 25 0.93 14.40 11.20
C HIS A 25 0.96 13.99 12.68
N GLY A 26 0.72 12.72 12.97
CA GLY A 26 0.60 12.20 14.34
C GLY A 26 1.94 11.79 14.94
N LEU A 27 2.80 11.13 14.16
CA LEU A 27 3.99 10.47 14.68
C LEU A 27 5.25 11.35 14.62
N LYS A 28 5.36 12.26 13.65
CA LYS A 28 6.58 13.06 13.36
C LYS A 28 7.21 13.76 14.57
N ASN A 29 6.39 14.23 15.52
CA ASN A 29 6.87 14.96 16.71
C ASN A 29 6.99 14.09 17.98
N LEU A 30 6.65 12.81 17.88
CA LEU A 30 6.64 11.87 19.01
C LEU A 30 7.83 10.90 18.99
N ILE A 31 8.49 10.74 17.84
CA ILE A 31 9.60 9.80 17.65
C ILE A 31 10.80 10.50 16.98
N ASP A 32 11.97 9.88 17.06
CA ASP A 32 13.16 10.39 16.39
C ASP A 32 13.09 10.22 14.85
N GLN A 33 13.95 10.95 14.15
CA GLN A 33 13.97 10.98 12.69
C GLN A 33 14.29 9.62 12.04
N ASN A 34 15.11 8.79 12.70
CA ASN A 34 15.45 7.47 12.17
C ASN A 34 14.24 6.52 12.28
N ALA A 35 13.55 6.52 13.42
CA ALA A 35 12.30 5.78 13.58
C ALA A 35 11.22 6.23 12.59
N LEU A 36 11.09 7.54 12.35
CA LEU A 36 10.15 8.08 11.37
C LEU A 36 10.51 7.66 9.93
N ALA A 37 11.80 7.63 9.59
CA ALA A 37 12.26 7.15 8.29
C ALA A 37 11.94 5.65 8.10
N ILE A 38 12.14 4.82 9.12
CA ILE A 38 11.80 3.39 9.09
C ILE A 38 10.29 3.20 8.90
N TRP A 39 9.46 3.93 9.65
CA TRP A 39 8.00 3.93 9.47
C TRP A 39 7.62 4.27 8.04
N THR A 40 8.17 5.37 7.51
CA THR A 40 7.88 5.86 6.16
C THR A 40 8.28 4.82 5.11
N LYS A 41 9.43 4.14 5.27
CA LYS A 41 9.84 3.05 4.37
C LYS A 41 8.89 1.86 4.40
N GLY A 42 8.37 1.48 5.57
CA GLY A 42 7.34 0.44 5.67
C GLY A 42 6.07 0.82 4.90
N VAL A 43 5.59 2.06 5.07
CA VAL A 43 4.42 2.58 4.35
C VAL A 43 4.66 2.64 2.84
N GLU A 44 5.85 3.07 2.39
CA GLU A 44 6.24 3.06 0.98
C GLU A 44 6.20 1.65 0.38
N TYR A 45 6.74 0.65 1.08
CA TYR A 45 6.68 -0.74 0.62
C TYR A 45 5.23 -1.23 0.48
N GLN A 46 4.37 -0.93 1.44
CA GLN A 46 2.95 -1.28 1.37
C GLN A 46 2.24 -0.55 0.21
N PHE A 47 2.58 0.71 -0.04
CA PHE A 47 2.07 1.46 -1.19
C PHE A 47 2.51 0.85 -2.52
N TYR A 48 3.79 0.44 -2.66
CA TYR A 48 4.26 -0.25 -3.86
C TYR A 48 3.55 -1.58 -4.09
N HIS A 49 3.19 -2.32 -3.04
CA HIS A 49 2.40 -3.55 -3.17
C HIS A 49 0.99 -3.29 -3.71
N THR A 50 0.43 -2.10 -3.50
CA THR A 50 -0.84 -1.71 -4.13
C THR A 50 -0.72 -1.77 -5.65
N PHE A 51 0.34 -1.18 -6.22
CA PHE A 51 0.58 -1.22 -7.66
C PHE A 51 0.92 -2.62 -8.16
N ALA A 52 1.72 -3.38 -7.42
CA ALA A 52 2.03 -4.77 -7.78
C ALA A 52 0.76 -5.63 -7.87
N LEU A 53 -0.16 -5.49 -6.91
CA LEU A 53 -1.44 -6.20 -6.92
C LEU A 53 -2.36 -5.73 -8.04
N LEU A 54 -2.43 -4.43 -8.31
CA LEU A 54 -3.20 -3.90 -9.45
C LEU A 54 -2.65 -4.43 -10.78
N PHE A 55 -1.33 -4.50 -10.93
CA PHE A 55 -0.70 -5.10 -12.11
C PHE A 55 -1.08 -6.57 -12.26
N LEU A 56 -0.97 -7.37 -11.19
CA LEU A 56 -1.40 -8.78 -11.22
C LEU A 56 -2.89 -8.93 -11.54
N TYR A 57 -3.74 -8.03 -11.04
CA TYR A 57 -5.16 -8.01 -11.39
C TYR A 57 -5.38 -7.81 -12.89
N LEU A 58 -4.69 -6.84 -13.51
CA LEU A 58 -4.80 -6.57 -14.95
C LEU A 58 -4.38 -7.79 -15.79
N PHE A 59 -3.30 -8.47 -15.41
CA PHE A 59 -2.87 -9.71 -16.07
C PHE A 59 -3.88 -10.85 -15.89
N ALA A 60 -4.43 -11.00 -14.68
CA ALA A 60 -5.40 -12.04 -14.38
C ALA A 60 -6.72 -11.84 -15.14
N VAL A 61 -7.18 -10.59 -15.28
CA VAL A 61 -8.40 -10.26 -16.05
C VAL A 61 -8.18 -10.51 -17.54
N LYS A 62 -7.08 -9.98 -18.12
CA LYS A 62 -6.78 -10.16 -19.54
C LYS A 62 -6.66 -11.63 -19.97
N ARG A 63 -6.23 -12.52 -19.08
CA ARG A 63 -6.16 -13.96 -19.35
C ARG A 63 -7.52 -14.66 -19.28
N ALA A 64 -8.47 -14.14 -18.50
CA ALA A 64 -9.81 -14.70 -18.40
C ALA A 64 -10.71 -14.35 -19.61
N ASP A 65 -10.39 -13.26 -20.31
CA ASP A 65 -11.09 -12.81 -21.52
C ASP A 65 -10.60 -13.49 -22.81
N LYS A 66 -9.56 -14.34 -22.72
CA LYS A 66 -9.04 -15.19 -23.81
C LYS A 66 -9.47 -16.63 -23.60
#